data_AF-A0AAW1VGW2-F1
#
_entry.id   AF-A0AAW1VGW2-F1
#
_cell.length_a   1.000
_cell.length_b   1.000
_cell.length_c   1.000
_cell.angle_alpha   90.00
_cell.angle_beta   90.00
_cell.angle_gamma   90.00
#
_symmetry.space_group_name_H-M   'P 1'
#
loop_
_entity.id
_entity.type
_entity.pdbx_description
1 polymer ?
#
loop_
_entity_poly.entity_id
_entity_poly.type
_entity_poly.pdbx_seq_one_letter_code
_entity_poly.pdbx_strand_id
1 'polypeptide(L)'
;IIGDGIVWAVPKHRRSIEKRLKRKFGRPDYHMTLLLPKTNIRICNTCGDHHEIGVRCPTCYKKVMDETREMQTAIQDELGLKPVENEVVVLYENEKNVLEGTYEGQQIVEMKKPRPSWFSKNLLQQTTQQPAATKDVKPTGLS
;
A
#
# COMPACT_ATOMS: atom_id res chain seq x y z
N ILE A 1 -55.89 -24.84 -9.66
CA ILE A 1 -55.21 -26.13 -9.43
C ILE A 1 -53.89 -26.05 -10.19
N ILE A 2 -52.80 -25.68 -9.50
CA ILE A 2 -51.46 -25.80 -10.09
C ILE A 2 -51.18 -27.30 -10.04
N GLY A 3 -51.30 -27.96 -11.19
CA GLY A 3 -51.33 -29.41 -11.31
C GLY A 3 -50.07 -30.10 -10.76
N ASP A 4 -50.26 -31.37 -10.41
CA ASP A 4 -49.26 -32.34 -9.94
C ASP A 4 -48.17 -32.60 -11.01
N GLY A 5 -47.37 -31.58 -11.32
CA GLY A 5 -46.22 -31.69 -12.20
C GLY A 5 -45.06 -32.36 -11.47
N ILE A 6 -44.61 -33.52 -11.97
CA ILE A 6 -43.40 -34.17 -11.49
C ILE A 6 -42.20 -33.31 -11.89
N VAL A 7 -41.62 -32.61 -10.92
CA VAL A 7 -40.42 -31.79 -11.14
C VAL A 7 -39.17 -32.63 -10.82
N TRP A 8 -38.47 -33.08 -11.86
CA TRP A 8 -37.38 -34.07 -11.79
C TRP A 8 -36.06 -33.57 -11.17
N ALA A 9 -36.04 -32.39 -10.53
CA ALA A 9 -34.85 -31.78 -9.94
C ALA A 9 -35.10 -31.03 -8.62
N VAL A 10 -36.20 -31.33 -7.90
CA VAL A 10 -36.57 -30.67 -6.64
C VAL A 10 -36.25 -31.56 -5.44
N PRO A 11 -35.76 -31.00 -4.30
CA PRO A 11 -35.53 -31.79 -3.10
C PRO A 11 -36.82 -32.47 -2.64
N LYS A 12 -36.84 -33.81 -2.65
CA LYS A 12 -38.02 -34.58 -2.29
C LYS A 12 -38.44 -34.41 -0.82
N HIS A 13 -37.48 -34.12 0.07
CA HIS A 13 -37.72 -33.89 1.49
C HIS A 13 -36.95 -32.69 2.02
N ARG A 14 -37.54 -32.00 3.01
CA ARG A 14 -36.87 -30.94 3.76
C ARG A 14 -35.69 -31.55 4.53
N ARG A 15 -34.51 -30.95 4.40
CA ARG A 15 -33.33 -31.37 5.17
C ARG A 15 -33.53 -31.09 6.66
N SER A 16 -33.12 -32.04 7.50
CA SER A 16 -33.07 -31.86 8.96
C SER A 16 -32.12 -30.72 9.35
N ILE A 17 -32.31 -30.21 10.57
CA ILE A 17 -31.45 -29.16 11.14
C ILE A 17 -30.00 -29.64 11.20
N GLU A 18 -29.76 -30.87 11.65
CA GLU A 18 -28.43 -31.48 11.71
C GLU A 18 -27.72 -31.50 10.35
N LYS A 19 -28.40 -31.96 9.27
CA LYS A 19 -27.84 -31.97 7.91
C LYS A 19 -27.53 -30.57 7.41
N ARG A 20 -28.33 -29.56 7.80
CA ARG A 20 -28.10 -28.17 7.44
C ARG A 20 -26.89 -27.58 8.17
N LEU A 21 -26.76 -27.86 9.47
CA LEU A 21 -25.65 -27.39 10.30
C LEU A 21 -24.32 -28.03 9.86
N LYS A 22 -24.29 -29.35 9.63
CA LYS A 22 -23.11 -30.05 9.09
C LYS A 22 -22.62 -29.46 7.78
N ARG A 23 -23.54 -29.05 6.89
CA ARG A 23 -23.18 -28.38 5.63
C ARG A 23 -22.75 -26.93 5.82
N LYS A 24 -23.34 -26.21 6.77
CA LYS A 24 -23.03 -24.78 7.02
C LYS A 24 -21.67 -24.61 7.70
N PHE A 25 -21.38 -25.43 8.70
CA PHE A 25 -20.17 -25.32 9.51
C PHE A 25 -19.09 -26.32 9.10
N GLY A 26 -19.39 -27.22 8.16
CA GLY A 26 -18.44 -28.16 7.60
C GLY A 26 -17.95 -29.22 8.59
N ARG A 27 -17.22 -30.18 8.06
CA ARG A 27 -16.31 -31.07 8.77
C ARG A 27 -14.99 -31.01 7.99
N PRO A 28 -13.81 -31.06 8.64
CA PRO A 28 -12.52 -30.96 7.96
C PRO A 28 -12.38 -31.88 6.74
N ASP A 29 -12.96 -33.07 6.83
CA ASP A 29 -12.87 -34.14 5.83
C ASP A 29 -13.70 -33.90 4.56
N TYR A 30 -14.62 -32.92 4.54
CA TYR A 30 -15.47 -32.63 3.37
C TYR A 30 -15.05 -31.31 2.70
N HIS A 31 -15.71 -30.21 3.09
CA HIS A 31 -15.48 -28.87 2.56
C HIS A 31 -15.55 -27.92 3.75
N MET A 32 -14.42 -27.32 4.10
CA MET A 32 -14.33 -26.37 5.20
C MET A 32 -14.83 -25.00 4.73
N THR A 33 -16.06 -24.70 5.12
CA THR A 33 -16.71 -23.40 4.89
C THR A 33 -16.36 -22.35 5.95
N LEU A 34 -15.64 -22.76 7.01
CA LEU A 34 -15.22 -21.87 8.08
C LEU A 34 -14.07 -20.98 7.62
N LEU A 35 -14.09 -19.73 8.06
CA LEU A 35 -12.98 -18.80 7.87
C LEU A 35 -11.78 -19.32 8.66
N LEU A 36 -10.67 -19.55 7.96
CA LEU A 36 -9.42 -19.95 8.58
C LEU A 36 -8.65 -18.71 9.08
N PRO A 37 -7.99 -18.80 10.25
CA PRO A 37 -7.14 -17.72 10.72
C PRO A 37 -5.97 -17.53 9.75
N LYS A 38 -5.68 -16.27 9.41
CA LYS A 38 -4.52 -15.89 8.60
C LYS A 38 -3.26 -15.92 9.46
N THR A 39 -2.24 -16.65 9.03
CA THR A 39 -0.93 -16.76 9.72
C THR A 39 0.15 -15.84 9.14
N ASN A 40 -0.19 -15.10 8.08
CA ASN A 40 0.72 -14.27 7.30
C ASN A 40 0.68 -12.77 7.69
N ILE A 41 0.18 -12.44 8.88
CA ILE A 41 0.11 -11.06 9.36
C ILE A 41 1.37 -10.73 10.17
N ARG A 42 2.05 -9.65 9.81
CA ARG A 42 3.28 -9.19 10.46
C ARG A 42 3.15 -7.72 10.85
N ILE A 43 3.95 -7.31 11.83
CA ILE A 43 4.07 -5.92 12.26
C ILE A 43 5.04 -5.19 11.32
N CYS A 44 4.69 -3.98 10.91
CA CYS A 44 5.53 -3.14 10.08
C CYS A 44 6.64 -2.50 10.92
N ASN A 45 7.89 -2.54 10.42
CA ASN A 45 9.05 -2.01 11.14
C ASN A 45 9.07 -0.48 11.26
N THR A 46 8.34 0.23 10.40
CA THR A 46 8.36 1.72 10.37
C THR A 46 7.25 2.34 11.21
N CYS A 47 6.01 1.83 11.13
CA CYS A 47 4.86 2.39 11.84
C CYS A 47 4.30 1.51 12.96
N GLY A 48 4.66 0.23 13.03
CA GLY A 48 4.10 -0.71 14.01
C GLY A 48 2.73 -1.28 13.65
N ASP A 49 2.12 -0.91 12.52
CA ASP A 49 0.82 -1.45 12.10
C ASP A 49 0.95 -2.87 11.54
N HIS A 50 -0.15 -3.61 11.57
CA HIS A 50 -0.25 -4.92 10.95
C HIS A 50 -0.38 -4.83 9.43
N HIS A 51 0.36 -5.68 8.71
CA HIS A 51 0.28 -5.86 7.27
C HIS A 51 0.44 -7.33 6.88
N GLU A 52 0.00 -7.68 5.68
CA GLU A 52 0.18 -9.02 5.13
C GLU A 52 1.57 -9.17 4.50
N ILE A 53 2.17 -10.36 4.65
CA ILE A 53 3.44 -10.69 3.98
C ILE A 53 3.26 -10.58 2.46
N GLY A 54 4.18 -9.88 1.80
CA GLY A 54 4.15 -9.63 0.35
C GLY A 54 3.32 -8.41 -0.06
N VAL A 55 2.64 -7.75 0.89
CA VAL A 55 1.86 -6.54 0.64
C VAL A 55 2.50 -5.37 1.38
N ARG A 56 2.56 -4.20 0.74
CA ARG A 56 3.06 -2.97 1.38
C ARG A 56 2.13 -2.55 2.51
N CYS A 57 2.70 -2.04 3.61
CA CYS A 57 1.90 -1.54 4.73
C CYS A 57 0.92 -0.46 4.26
N PRO A 58 -0.39 -0.60 4.57
CA PRO A 58 -1.41 0.33 4.08
C PRO A 58 -1.23 1.74 4.66
N THR A 59 -0.82 1.87 5.92
CA THR A 59 -0.63 3.17 6.57
C THR A 59 0.55 3.93 5.97
N CYS A 60 1.70 3.28 5.81
CA CYS A 60 2.85 3.89 5.16
C CYS A 60 2.57 4.24 3.70
N TYR A 61 1.86 3.35 2.99
CA TYR A 61 1.47 3.62 1.61
C TYR A 61 0.54 4.83 1.51
N LYS A 62 -0.44 4.97 2.41
CA LYS A 62 -1.32 6.15 2.46
C LYS A 62 -0.53 7.44 2.62
N LYS A 63 0.45 7.49 3.54
CA LYS A 63 1.33 8.67 3.71
C LYS A 63 2.04 9.07 2.41
N VAL A 64 2.60 8.09 1.70
CA VAL A 64 3.24 8.33 0.38
C VAL A 64 2.21 8.81 -0.64
N MET A 65 1.03 8.18 -0.65
CA MET A 65 -0.04 8.52 -1.58
C MET A 65 -0.54 9.95 -1.37
N ASP A 66 -0.71 10.37 -0.12
CA ASP A 66 -1.15 11.72 0.22
C ASP A 66 -0.10 12.76 -0.18
N GLU A 67 1.19 12.51 0.11
CA GLU A 67 2.29 13.38 -0.31
C GLU A 67 2.37 13.50 -1.84
N THR A 68 2.33 12.38 -2.56
CA THR A 68 2.40 12.38 -4.03
C THR A 68 1.19 13.04 -4.68
N ARG A 69 0.00 12.99 -4.06
CA ARG A 69 -1.17 13.73 -4.53
C ARG A 69 -0.96 15.23 -4.38
N GLU A 70 -0.44 15.69 -3.25
CA GLU A 70 -0.12 17.10 -3.05
C GLU A 70 0.92 17.59 -4.05
N MET A 71 1.95 16.79 -4.33
CA MET A 71 2.94 17.07 -5.37
C MET A 71 2.26 17.17 -6.75
N GLN A 72 1.39 16.22 -7.10
CA GLN A 72 0.66 16.24 -8.38
C GLN A 72 -0.22 17.49 -8.52
N THR A 73 -0.87 17.92 -7.43
CA THR A 73 -1.66 19.16 -7.45
C THR A 73 -0.79 20.38 -7.68
N ALA A 74 0.36 20.49 -7.01
CA ALA A 74 1.29 21.60 -7.22
C ALA A 74 1.86 21.62 -8.66
N ILE A 75 2.21 20.45 -9.19
CA ILE A 75 2.66 20.27 -10.58
C ILE A 75 1.58 20.74 -11.56
N GLN A 76 0.33 20.35 -11.32
CA GLN A 76 -0.80 20.70 -12.18
C GLN A 76 -1.12 22.21 -12.16
N ASP A 77 -0.99 22.85 -10.98
CA ASP A 77 -1.23 24.28 -10.81
C ASP A 77 -0.14 25.13 -11.50
N GLU A 78 1.12 24.70 -11.45
CA GLU A 78 2.24 25.44 -12.06
C GLU A 78 2.35 25.26 -13.58
N LEU A 79 2.16 24.02 -14.08
CA LEU A 79 2.26 23.72 -15.52
C LEU A 79 0.99 24.10 -16.30
N GLY A 80 -0.17 24.03 -15.64
CA GLY A 80 -1.46 24.19 -16.29
C GLY A 80 -1.67 23.18 -17.41
N LEU A 81 -1.99 23.67 -18.61
CA LEU A 81 -2.25 22.84 -19.81
C LEU A 81 -1.02 22.68 -20.71
N LYS A 82 0.15 23.19 -20.32
CA LYS A 82 1.34 23.13 -21.18
C LYS A 82 1.95 21.73 -21.14
N PRO A 83 2.36 21.17 -22.30
CA PRO A 83 3.09 19.92 -22.33
C PRO A 83 4.44 20.07 -21.61
N VAL A 84 4.85 19.02 -20.91
CA VAL A 84 6.12 18.97 -20.17
C VAL A 84 7.21 18.45 -21.09
N GLU A 85 8.14 19.31 -21.49
CA GLU A 85 9.27 18.94 -22.37
C GLU A 85 10.51 18.51 -21.58
N ASN A 86 10.64 18.96 -20.32
CA ASN A 86 11.80 18.74 -19.46
C ASN A 86 11.42 17.95 -18.20
N GLU A 87 12.40 17.32 -17.56
CA GLU A 87 12.16 16.60 -16.29
C GLU A 87 11.71 17.56 -15.19
N VAL A 88 10.79 17.11 -14.34
CA VAL A 88 10.22 17.90 -13.25
C VAL A 88 10.88 17.53 -11.93
N VAL A 89 11.41 18.52 -11.22
CA VAL A 89 11.97 18.36 -9.88
C VAL A 89 11.14 19.13 -8.87
N VAL A 90 10.74 18.43 -7.81
CA VAL A 90 9.98 19.00 -6.71
C VAL A 90 10.91 19.42 -5.58
N LEU A 91 10.89 20.72 -5.28
CA LEU A 91 11.67 21.32 -4.19
C LEU A 91 10.80 21.66 -3.01
N TYR A 92 11.31 21.35 -1.82
CA TYR A 92 10.68 21.71 -0.55
C TYR A 92 11.36 22.95 0.04
N GLU A 93 10.69 23.61 1.01
CA GLU A 93 11.17 24.88 1.60
C GLU A 93 12.59 24.80 2.16
N ASN A 94 12.93 23.68 2.79
CA ASN A 94 14.23 23.46 3.43
C ASN A 94 15.39 23.31 2.42
N GLU A 95 15.09 23.23 1.13
CA GLU A 95 16.04 22.88 0.06
C GLU A 95 16.30 24.02 -0.92
N LYS A 96 15.67 25.18 -0.72
CA LYS A 96 15.81 26.36 -1.58
C LYS A 96 17.25 26.87 -1.71
N ASN A 97 18.12 26.59 -0.73
CA ASN A 97 19.50 27.08 -0.73
C ASN A 97 20.50 26.20 -1.52
N VAL A 98 20.08 25.03 -2.04
CA VAL A 98 20.98 24.05 -2.72
C VAL A 98 20.90 24.19 -4.25
N LEU A 99 20.34 25.29 -4.75
CA LEU A 99 19.87 25.42 -6.14
C LEU A 99 20.96 25.66 -7.20
N GLU A 100 22.17 26.08 -6.83
CA GLU A 100 23.08 26.77 -7.76
C GLU A 100 23.91 25.88 -8.72
N GLY A 101 23.45 24.67 -9.09
CA GLY A 101 24.14 23.92 -10.15
C GLY A 101 23.78 22.44 -10.34
N THR A 102 22.77 21.91 -9.64
CA THR A 102 22.41 20.47 -9.75
C THR A 102 21.28 20.20 -10.75
N TYR A 103 20.50 21.22 -11.15
CA TYR A 103 19.24 21.06 -11.89
C TYR A 103 19.19 21.84 -13.20
N GLU A 104 20.34 21.97 -13.88
CA GLU A 104 20.41 22.66 -15.17
C GLU A 104 19.53 21.94 -16.21
N GLY A 105 18.49 22.61 -16.70
CA GLY A 105 17.57 22.09 -17.72
C GLY A 105 16.31 21.39 -17.20
N GLN A 106 16.11 21.32 -15.87
CA GLN A 106 14.90 20.71 -15.28
C GLN A 106 13.90 21.78 -14.83
N GLN A 107 12.61 21.46 -14.91
CA GLN A 107 11.55 22.33 -14.44
C GLN A 107 11.33 22.16 -12.94
N ILE A 108 11.44 23.27 -12.21
CA ILE A 108 11.36 23.28 -10.75
C ILE A 108 9.93 23.59 -10.31
N VAL A 109 9.39 22.75 -9.43
CA VAL A 109 8.08 22.94 -8.78
C VAL A 109 8.27 23.13 -7.28
N GLU A 110 7.68 24.19 -6.73
CA GLU A 110 7.88 24.56 -5.31
C GLU A 110 6.75 24.06 -4.41
N MET A 111 7.11 23.28 -3.38
CA MET A 111 6.21 22.84 -2.33
C MET A 111 6.33 23.72 -1.09
N LYS A 112 5.21 24.29 -0.62
CA LYS A 112 5.08 25.11 0.61
C LYS A 112 5.06 24.26 1.89
N LYS A 113 5.92 23.25 1.96
CA LYS A 113 6.06 22.34 3.11
C LYS A 113 7.53 21.97 3.30
N PRO A 114 7.95 21.59 4.51
CA PRO A 114 9.24 20.97 4.74
C PRO A 114 9.26 19.53 4.20
N ARG A 115 10.40 19.07 3.66
CA ARG A 115 10.54 17.71 3.16
C ARG A 115 10.39 16.69 4.30
N PRO A 116 9.53 15.67 4.17
CA PRO A 116 9.43 14.60 5.16
C PRO A 116 10.75 13.82 5.27
N SER A 117 11.14 13.41 6.48
CA SER A 117 12.41 12.70 6.72
C SER A 117 12.51 11.35 6.02
N TRP A 118 11.38 10.70 5.73
CA TRP A 118 11.31 9.42 5.02
C TRP A 118 11.39 9.58 3.50
N PHE A 119 11.33 10.80 2.97
CA PHE A 119 11.40 11.09 1.55
C PHE A 119 12.79 11.65 1.21
N SER A 120 13.63 10.81 0.58
CA SER A 120 15.01 11.17 0.26
C SER A 120 15.10 12.04 -0.98
N LYS A 121 16.13 12.89 -1.05
CA LYS A 121 16.35 13.81 -2.18
C LYS A 121 16.62 13.12 -3.52
N ASN A 122 17.31 11.99 -3.45
CA ASN A 122 17.84 11.31 -4.62
C ASN A 122 17.04 10.03 -4.89
N LEU A 123 15.81 10.16 -5.38
CA LEU A 123 14.94 9.01 -5.66
C LEU A 123 15.48 8.10 -6.77
N LEU A 124 16.16 8.68 -7.75
CA LEU A 124 16.66 7.97 -8.94
C LEU A 124 18.13 7.59 -8.84
N GLN A 125 18.87 8.10 -7.85
CA GLN A 125 20.27 7.73 -7.68
C GLN A 125 20.36 6.44 -6.88
N GLN A 126 21.20 5.52 -7.34
CA GLN A 126 21.49 4.30 -6.60
C GLN A 126 22.13 4.67 -5.25
N THR A 127 21.70 4.01 -4.18
CA THR A 127 22.30 4.18 -2.85
C THR A 127 23.77 3.76 -2.91
N THR A 128 24.69 4.70 -2.66
CA THR A 128 26.14 4.45 -2.64
C THR A 128 26.61 3.65 -1.42
N GLN A 129 25.69 3.32 -0.51
CA GLN A 129 25.98 2.56 0.71
C GLN A 129 26.05 1.07 0.37
N GLN A 130 27.23 0.47 0.62
CA GLN A 130 27.40 -0.99 0.59
C GLN A 130 26.44 -1.62 1.62
N PRO A 131 25.73 -2.71 1.27
CA PRO A 131 24.86 -3.39 2.22
C PRO A 131 25.67 -3.85 3.43
N ALA A 132 25.19 -3.54 4.63
CA ALA A 132 25.87 -3.91 5.87
C ALA A 132 25.99 -5.45 5.97
N ALA A 133 27.20 -5.95 6.20
CA ALA A 133 27.49 -7.39 6.29
C ALA A 133 26.96 -8.05 7.57
N THR A 134 26.57 -7.27 8.58
CA THR A 134 26.14 -7.75 9.89
C THR A 134 24.61 -7.69 10.03
N LYS A 135 24.01 -8.77 10.53
CA LYS A 135 22.55 -8.86 10.78
C LYS A 135 22.08 -8.01 11.96
N ASP A 136 23.01 -7.50 12.76
CA ASP A 136 22.73 -6.72 13.95
C ASP A 136 22.78 -5.22 13.66
N VAL A 137 21.61 -4.59 13.54
CA VAL A 137 21.47 -3.14 13.49
C VAL A 137 21.38 -2.64 14.93
N LYS A 138 22.42 -1.96 15.41
CA LYS A 138 22.41 -1.31 16.73
C LYS A 138 21.37 -0.17 16.71
N PRO A 139 20.40 -0.12 17.64
CA PRO A 139 19.42 0.97 17.66
C PRO A 139 20.13 2.29 17.93
N THR A 140 20.05 3.22 16.98
CA THR A 140 20.49 4.61 17.16
C THR A 140 19.48 5.35 18.03
N GLY A 141 19.90 5.80 19.22
CA GLY A 141 19.12 6.71 20.08
C GLY A 141 18.73 6.21 21.47
N LEU A 142 19.48 5.29 22.07
CA LEU A 142 19.40 5.02 23.52
C LEU A 142 20.68 5.57 24.18
N SER A 143 20.53 6.68 24.88
CA SER A 143 21.51 7.19 25.85
C SER A 143 21.53 6.32 27.10
#